data_AF-A0A6A6HUJ6-F1
#
_entry.id   AF-A0A6A6HUJ6-F1
#
_cell.length_a   1.000
_cell.length_b   1.000
_cell.length_c   1.000
_cell.angle_alpha   90.00
_cell.angle_beta   90.00
_cell.angle_gamma   90.00
#
_symmetry.space_group_name_H-M   'P 1'
#
loop_
_entity.id
_entity.type
_entity.pdbx_description
1 polymer ?
#
loop_
_entity_poly.entity_id
_entity_poly.type
_entity_poly.pdbx_seq_one_letter_code
_entity_poly.pdbx_strand_id
1 'polypeptide(L)'
;MSQPDVSRFGMELELLGAMYPDQIGFNSKRRELKFTDRSAVLQLRIPELYPEVGSPDIVSARDATKNDVRDRTKAGIRTLRLAEGEEALDAIIACFQRIIKDTNDTTTTHTGTDSSTIASTSSSSAPEPGKTVVIWLHHLLALSKRKLALSHPSLSGVTKPGYPGVMVFSGTAPAVAGHVNTLKAENWQAFQVRYEGDERWKFAHGEGIREVESMAEVVKDVEGGDAEAGAEGGARRKEEFLRAVGIK
;
A
#
# COMPACT_ATOMS: atom_id res chain seq x y z
N MET A 1 -0.67 17.95 -30.07
CA MET A 1 -0.94 16.52 -29.88
C MET A 1 -1.21 16.32 -28.40
N SER A 2 -2.48 16.17 -28.03
CA SER A 2 -2.89 16.00 -26.64
C SER A 2 -2.57 14.56 -26.24
N GLN A 3 -1.81 14.36 -25.16
CA GLN A 3 -1.66 13.03 -24.58
C GLN A 3 -3.06 12.48 -24.25
N PRO A 4 -3.32 11.18 -24.42
CA PRO A 4 -4.57 10.62 -23.95
C PRO A 4 -4.61 10.80 -22.43
N ASP A 5 -5.53 11.64 -21.94
CA ASP A 5 -5.89 11.65 -20.52
C ASP A 5 -6.36 10.23 -20.18
N VAL A 6 -5.46 9.42 -19.63
CA VAL A 6 -5.81 8.12 -19.09
C VAL A 6 -6.65 8.41 -17.86
N SER A 7 -7.96 8.16 -17.94
CA SER A 7 -8.84 8.37 -16.80
C SER A 7 -8.34 7.58 -15.60
N ARG A 8 -8.47 8.13 -14.38
CA ARG A 8 -8.02 7.47 -13.14
C ARG A 8 -8.57 6.05 -13.03
N PHE A 9 -9.83 5.87 -13.38
CA PHE A 9 -10.46 4.55 -13.49
C PHE A 9 -9.73 3.59 -14.44
N GLY A 10 -9.28 4.07 -15.61
CA GLY A 10 -8.49 3.28 -16.55
C GLY A 10 -7.16 2.81 -15.94
N MET A 11 -6.46 3.72 -15.25
CA MET A 11 -5.22 3.38 -14.54
C MET A 11 -5.45 2.37 -13.40
N GLU A 12 -6.53 2.52 -12.63
CA GLU A 12 -6.90 1.57 -11.58
C GLU A 12 -7.19 0.18 -12.17
N LEU A 13 -7.91 0.11 -13.30
CA LEU A 13 -8.18 -1.17 -13.99
C LEU A 13 -6.91 -1.85 -14.49
N GLU A 14 -5.98 -1.10 -15.10
CA GLU A 14 -4.69 -1.63 -15.53
C GLU A 14 -3.89 -2.17 -14.36
N LEU A 15 -3.86 -1.44 -13.23
CA LEU A 15 -3.15 -1.89 -12.05
C LEU A 15 -3.78 -3.14 -11.44
N LEU A 16 -5.12 -3.22 -11.36
CA LEU A 16 -5.81 -4.43 -10.92
C LEU A 16 -5.49 -5.63 -11.81
N GLY A 17 -5.39 -5.42 -13.12
CA GLY A 17 -4.98 -6.46 -14.06
C GLY A 17 -3.57 -6.98 -13.79
N ALA A 18 -2.66 -6.10 -13.38
CA ALA A 18 -1.30 -6.48 -12.97
C ALA A 18 -1.25 -7.14 -11.58
N MET A 19 -2.07 -6.69 -10.63
CA MET A 19 -2.12 -7.22 -9.26
C MET A 19 -2.81 -8.56 -9.15
N TYR A 20 -3.84 -8.78 -9.97
CA TYR A 20 -4.67 -9.97 -9.97
C TYR A 20 -4.72 -10.61 -11.37
N PRO A 21 -3.58 -11.14 -11.87
CA PRO A 21 -3.53 -11.75 -13.19
C PRO A 21 -4.58 -12.85 -13.33
N ASP A 22 -5.29 -12.84 -14.46
CA ASP A 22 -6.34 -13.80 -14.82
C ASP A 22 -7.57 -13.87 -13.89
N GLN A 23 -7.64 -13.02 -12.87
CA GLN A 23 -8.73 -13.00 -11.88
C GLN A 23 -9.72 -11.86 -12.10
N ILE A 24 -9.34 -10.84 -12.87
CA ILE A 24 -10.14 -9.63 -13.12
C ILE A 24 -10.72 -9.66 -14.54
N GLY A 25 -12.01 -9.37 -14.66
CA GLY A 25 -12.68 -9.11 -15.94
C GLY A 25 -13.56 -7.87 -15.85
N PHE A 26 -13.44 -6.95 -16.81
CA PHE A 26 -14.26 -5.74 -16.87
C PHE A 26 -15.18 -5.74 -18.10
N ASN A 27 -16.47 -5.45 -17.89
CA ASN A 27 -17.45 -5.24 -18.95
C ASN A 27 -17.76 -3.75 -19.08
N SER A 28 -17.22 -3.12 -20.12
CA SER A 28 -17.40 -1.68 -20.37
C SER A 28 -18.85 -1.27 -20.62
N LYS A 29 -19.64 -2.11 -21.31
CA LYS A 29 -21.05 -1.81 -21.63
C LYS A 29 -21.95 -1.76 -20.40
N ARG A 30 -21.69 -2.64 -19.42
CA ARG A 30 -22.45 -2.71 -18.17
C ARG A 30 -21.80 -1.96 -17.02
N ARG A 31 -20.57 -1.46 -17.23
CA ARG A 31 -19.67 -0.95 -16.19
C ARG A 31 -19.58 -1.90 -15.00
N GLU A 32 -19.30 -3.17 -15.29
CA GLU A 32 -19.22 -4.22 -14.26
C GLU A 32 -17.82 -4.81 -14.18
N LEU A 33 -17.24 -4.79 -12.99
CA LEU A 33 -15.99 -5.48 -12.66
C LEU A 33 -16.33 -6.82 -12.03
N LYS A 34 -15.73 -7.90 -12.53
CA LYS A 34 -15.81 -9.24 -11.96
C LYS A 34 -14.42 -9.63 -11.45
N PHE A 35 -14.35 -10.04 -10.19
CA PHE A 35 -13.19 -10.68 -9.59
C PHE A 35 -13.51 -12.15 -9.28
N THR A 36 -12.59 -13.05 -9.58
CA THR A 36 -12.73 -14.49 -9.32
C THR A 36 -11.48 -15.00 -8.60
N ASP A 37 -11.66 -15.63 -7.44
CA ASP A 37 -10.59 -16.30 -6.69
C ASP A 37 -11.01 -17.74 -6.41
N ARG A 38 -10.36 -18.70 -7.08
CA ARG A 38 -10.76 -20.11 -7.11
C ARG A 38 -12.23 -20.26 -7.56
N SER A 39 -13.13 -20.59 -6.62
CA SER A 39 -14.57 -20.72 -6.86
C SER A 39 -15.38 -19.54 -6.31
N ALA A 40 -14.74 -18.62 -5.58
CA ALA A 40 -15.38 -17.43 -5.04
C ALA A 40 -15.46 -16.32 -6.11
N VAL A 41 -16.54 -15.56 -6.11
CA VAL A 41 -16.82 -14.55 -7.14
C VAL A 41 -17.35 -13.28 -6.50
N LEU A 42 -16.79 -12.14 -6.89
CA LEU A 42 -17.28 -10.81 -6.59
C LEU A 42 -17.62 -10.08 -7.89
N GLN A 43 -18.78 -9.42 -7.92
CA GLN A 43 -19.19 -8.59 -9.05
C GLN A 43 -19.63 -7.22 -8.55
N LEU A 44 -18.98 -6.19 -9.08
CA LEU A 44 -19.21 -4.80 -8.76
C LEU A 44 -19.82 -4.08 -9.94
N ARG A 45 -20.71 -3.12 -9.67
CA ARG A 45 -21.18 -2.13 -10.64
C ARG A 45 -20.51 -0.80 -10.36
N ILE A 46 -19.87 -0.24 -11.38
CA ILE A 46 -19.05 0.96 -11.29
C ILE A 46 -19.87 2.17 -11.76
N PRO A 47 -20.11 3.18 -10.90
CA PRO A 47 -20.78 4.43 -11.28
C PRO A 47 -20.11 5.10 -12.49
N GLU A 48 -20.86 5.89 -13.26
CA GLU A 48 -20.37 6.53 -14.48
C GLU A 48 -19.17 7.45 -14.25
N LEU A 49 -19.23 8.18 -13.14
CA LEU A 49 -18.27 9.21 -12.74
C LEU A 49 -17.28 8.74 -11.68
N TYR A 50 -17.19 7.43 -11.43
CA TYR A 50 -16.17 6.89 -10.52
C TYR A 50 -14.76 7.00 -11.14
N PRO A 51 -13.71 7.33 -10.36
CA PRO A 51 -13.69 7.50 -8.90
C PRO A 51 -14.12 8.88 -8.38
N GLU A 52 -14.35 9.86 -9.26
CA GLU A 52 -14.64 11.24 -8.87
C GLU A 52 -15.93 11.38 -8.07
N VAL A 53 -17.00 10.66 -8.47
CA VAL A 53 -18.31 10.69 -7.84
C VAL A 53 -18.93 9.29 -7.76
N GLY A 54 -19.46 8.96 -6.58
CA GLY A 54 -20.09 7.68 -6.30
C GLY A 54 -19.10 6.54 -6.02
N SER A 55 -19.60 5.47 -5.41
CA SER A 55 -18.81 4.28 -5.05
C SER A 55 -19.31 3.01 -5.75
N PRO A 56 -18.43 2.02 -6.00
CA PRO A 56 -18.82 0.74 -6.58
C PRO A 56 -19.87 0.02 -5.72
N ASP A 57 -20.97 -0.44 -6.33
CA ASP A 57 -21.99 -1.24 -5.65
C ASP A 57 -21.76 -2.75 -5.86
N ILE A 58 -22.04 -3.55 -4.84
CA ILE A 58 -21.92 -5.00 -4.92
C ILE A 58 -23.19 -5.58 -5.54
N VAL A 59 -23.07 -6.06 -6.77
CA VAL A 59 -24.12 -6.78 -7.50
C VAL A 59 -24.24 -8.21 -6.98
N SER A 60 -23.11 -8.92 -6.86
CA SER A 60 -23.04 -10.27 -6.33
C SER A 60 -21.73 -10.52 -5.59
N ALA A 61 -21.77 -11.33 -4.52
CA ALA A 61 -20.58 -11.79 -3.80
C ALA A 61 -20.86 -13.19 -3.26
N ARG A 62 -20.05 -14.17 -3.68
CA ARG A 62 -20.20 -15.58 -3.30
C ARG A 62 -18.87 -16.17 -2.87
N ASP A 63 -18.87 -16.94 -1.79
CA ASP A 63 -17.70 -17.71 -1.39
C ASP A 63 -17.50 -18.97 -2.26
N ALA A 64 -16.45 -19.73 -1.98
CA ALA A 64 -16.14 -20.96 -2.74
C ALA A 64 -17.21 -22.05 -2.60
N THR A 65 -18.03 -22.00 -1.55
CA THR A 65 -19.16 -22.92 -1.31
C THR A 65 -20.48 -22.39 -1.86
N LYS A 66 -20.44 -21.28 -2.62
CA LYS A 66 -21.58 -20.59 -3.24
C LYS A 66 -22.53 -19.92 -2.24
N ASN A 67 -22.15 -19.74 -0.98
CA ASN A 67 -22.94 -18.96 -0.05
C ASN A 67 -22.90 -17.49 -0.45
N ASP A 68 -24.01 -16.79 -0.29
CA ASP A 68 -24.07 -15.35 -0.48
C ASP A 68 -23.38 -14.64 0.68
N VAL A 69 -22.37 -13.81 0.36
CA VAL A 69 -21.59 -13.06 1.34
C VAL A 69 -21.69 -11.55 1.13
N ARG A 70 -22.69 -11.08 0.38
CA ARG A 70 -22.88 -9.67 0.05
C ARG A 70 -22.99 -8.78 1.28
N ASP A 71 -23.84 -9.14 2.25
CA ASP A 71 -24.09 -8.29 3.42
C ASP A 71 -22.84 -8.17 4.29
N ARG A 72 -22.10 -9.28 4.48
CA ARG A 72 -20.81 -9.28 5.17
C ARG A 72 -19.78 -8.42 4.44
N THR A 73 -19.73 -8.51 3.11
CA THR A 73 -18.83 -7.71 2.28
C THR A 73 -19.17 -6.22 2.35
N LYS A 74 -20.46 -5.86 2.24
CA LYS A 74 -20.94 -4.48 2.41
C LYS A 74 -20.61 -3.92 3.80
N ALA A 75 -20.79 -4.73 4.85
CA ALA A 75 -20.41 -4.34 6.21
C ALA A 75 -18.89 -4.13 6.35
N GLY A 76 -18.08 -5.04 5.79
CA GLY A 76 -16.62 -4.90 5.77
C GLY A 76 -16.16 -3.64 5.05
N ILE A 77 -16.72 -3.32 3.88
CA ILE A 77 -16.37 -2.10 3.13
C ILE A 77 -16.67 -0.83 3.92
N ARG A 78 -17.78 -0.77 4.68
CA ARG A 78 -18.08 0.38 5.55
C ARG A 78 -17.00 0.61 6.60
N THR A 79 -16.34 -0.45 7.08
CA THR A 79 -15.23 -0.33 8.04
C THR A 79 -13.95 0.23 7.43
N LEU A 80 -13.77 0.11 6.11
CA LEU A 80 -12.60 0.64 5.39
C LEU A 80 -12.62 2.17 5.23
N ARG A 81 -13.75 2.83 5.49
CA ARG A 81 -13.90 4.30 5.41
C ARG A 81 -13.39 4.88 4.08
N LEU A 82 -13.67 4.20 2.97
CA LEU A 82 -13.30 4.64 1.63
C LEU A 82 -13.94 5.99 1.34
N ALA A 83 -13.12 7.00 1.03
CA ALA A 83 -13.58 8.35 0.74
C ALA A 83 -14.02 8.47 -0.73
N GLU A 84 -15.01 9.32 -0.99
CA GLU A 84 -15.37 9.72 -2.35
C GLU A 84 -14.20 10.47 -3.00
N GLY A 85 -14.00 10.28 -4.31
CA GLY A 85 -12.82 10.79 -5.01
C GLY A 85 -11.60 9.87 -4.93
N GLU A 86 -11.62 8.81 -4.11
CA GLU A 86 -10.56 7.79 -4.07
C GLU A 86 -10.95 6.54 -4.88
N GLU A 87 -9.93 5.95 -5.50
CA GLU A 87 -10.03 4.60 -6.05
C GLU A 87 -10.17 3.58 -4.91
N ALA A 88 -10.99 2.58 -5.13
CA ALA A 88 -11.65 1.77 -4.10
C ALA A 88 -11.63 0.27 -4.44
N LEU A 89 -11.42 -0.10 -5.70
CA LEU A 89 -11.66 -1.47 -6.19
C LEU A 89 -10.72 -2.47 -5.54
N ASP A 90 -9.43 -2.14 -5.39
CA ASP A 90 -8.47 -3.00 -4.72
C ASP A 90 -8.85 -3.24 -3.25
N ALA A 91 -9.21 -2.18 -2.51
CA ALA A 91 -9.66 -2.32 -1.12
C ALA A 91 -10.90 -3.20 -1.01
N ILE A 92 -11.85 -3.05 -1.95
CA ILE A 92 -13.07 -3.85 -1.99
C ILE A 92 -12.73 -5.33 -2.26
N ILE A 93 -11.82 -5.62 -3.20
CA ILE A 93 -11.35 -6.99 -3.48
C ILE A 93 -10.64 -7.58 -2.26
N ALA A 94 -9.70 -6.85 -1.66
CA ALA A 94 -8.97 -7.28 -0.47
C ALA A 94 -9.91 -7.56 0.73
N CYS A 95 -10.94 -6.71 0.91
CA CYS A 95 -11.97 -6.92 1.92
C CYS A 95 -12.74 -8.22 1.69
N PHE A 96 -13.15 -8.48 0.44
CA PHE A 96 -13.83 -9.71 0.05
C PHE A 96 -12.95 -10.95 0.28
N GLN A 97 -11.68 -10.90 -0.12
CA GLN A 97 -10.71 -11.98 0.11
C GLN A 97 -10.54 -12.29 1.61
N ARG A 98 -10.46 -11.25 2.46
CA ARG A 98 -10.41 -11.43 3.92
C ARG A 98 -11.66 -12.15 4.44
N ILE A 99 -12.85 -11.75 4.01
CA ILE A 99 -14.11 -12.39 4.46
C ILE A 99 -14.18 -13.86 4.04
N ILE A 100 -13.71 -14.21 2.84
CA ILE A 100 -13.64 -15.60 2.40
C ILE A 100 -12.67 -16.39 3.27
N LYS A 101 -11.50 -15.82 3.55
CA LYS A 101 -10.49 -16.45 4.41
C LYS A 101 -11.05 -16.70 5.81
N ASP A 102 -11.61 -15.67 6.43
CA ASP A 102 -12.22 -15.75 7.77
C ASP A 102 -13.32 -16.83 7.79
N THR A 103 -14.16 -16.92 6.74
CA THR A 103 -15.23 -17.94 6.64
C THR A 103 -14.68 -19.37 6.63
N ASN A 104 -13.55 -19.61 5.96
CA ASN A 104 -12.91 -20.92 5.92
C ASN A 104 -12.22 -21.25 7.26
N ASP A 105 -11.65 -20.25 7.92
CA ASP A 105 -10.90 -20.40 9.18
C ASP A 105 -11.84 -20.52 10.41
N THR A 106 -13.13 -20.16 10.30
CA THR A 106 -14.11 -20.19 11.41
C THR A 106 -14.49 -21.63 11.87
N THR A 107 -13.85 -22.68 11.32
CA THR A 107 -14.02 -24.08 11.79
C THR A 107 -13.08 -24.46 12.94
N THR A 108 -12.34 -23.52 13.56
CA THR A 108 -11.48 -23.83 14.72
C THR A 108 -11.50 -22.71 15.75
N THR A 109 -12.33 -22.91 16.79
CA THR A 109 -12.28 -22.47 18.19
C THR A 109 -11.70 -21.11 18.61
N HIS A 110 -12.52 -20.38 19.38
CA HIS A 110 -12.19 -19.27 20.27
C HIS A 110 -11.03 -19.55 21.26
N THR A 111 -10.28 -18.49 21.63
CA THR A 111 -10.08 -17.95 23.00
C THR A 111 -8.87 -16.99 23.04
N GLY A 112 -8.92 -15.92 23.85
CA GLY A 112 -7.70 -15.22 24.29
C GLY A 112 -7.83 -13.73 24.58
N THR A 113 -8.20 -13.42 25.82
CA THR A 113 -8.35 -12.11 26.47
C THR A 113 -7.03 -11.35 26.75
N ASP A 114 -7.13 -10.02 26.66
CA ASP A 114 -6.45 -8.88 27.30
C ASP A 114 -5.00 -8.90 27.87
N SER A 115 -4.42 -7.70 27.69
CA SER A 115 -3.54 -6.92 28.58
C SER A 115 -2.11 -7.35 28.84
N SER A 116 -1.17 -6.42 28.59
CA SER A 116 -0.15 -6.03 29.58
C SER A 116 0.53 -4.71 29.22
N THR A 117 0.73 -3.91 30.27
CA THR A 117 1.22 -2.53 30.32
C THR A 117 2.69 -2.48 30.76
N ILE A 118 3.41 -1.43 30.31
CA ILE A 118 4.57 -0.72 30.91
C ILE A 118 5.91 -1.48 31.10
N ALA A 119 6.98 -0.95 30.48
CA ALA A 119 8.18 -0.52 31.20
C ALA A 119 9.13 0.27 30.28
N SER A 120 9.23 1.57 30.51
CA SER A 120 10.32 2.42 30.05
C SER A 120 11.56 2.14 30.90
N THR A 121 12.66 1.72 30.26
CA THR A 121 13.96 1.58 30.94
C THR A 121 15.00 2.36 30.14
N SER A 122 15.46 3.45 30.73
CA SER A 122 16.58 4.25 30.28
C SER A 122 17.91 3.59 30.68
N SER A 123 18.72 3.17 29.70
CA SER A 123 20.15 2.88 29.92
C SER A 123 20.97 2.93 28.63
N SER A 124 21.85 3.94 28.56
CA SER A 124 23.20 3.94 27.96
C SER A 124 23.41 3.43 26.52
N SER A 125 23.37 4.38 25.59
CA SER A 125 24.22 4.57 24.38
C SER A 125 25.01 3.38 23.82
N ALA A 126 24.31 2.31 23.41
CA ALA A 126 24.69 1.63 22.18
C ALA A 126 24.15 2.47 21.00
N PRO A 127 24.83 2.53 19.84
CA PRO A 127 24.23 3.14 18.66
C PRO A 127 22.93 2.39 18.34
N GLU A 128 21.80 3.09 18.46
CA GLU A 128 20.48 2.55 18.15
C GLU A 128 20.51 1.88 16.76
N PRO A 129 20.04 0.63 16.62
CA PRO A 129 20.14 -0.10 15.36
C PRO A 129 19.47 0.69 14.23
N GLY A 130 20.10 0.64 13.06
CA GLY A 130 19.57 1.21 11.85
C GLY A 130 18.38 0.42 11.33
N LYS A 131 17.51 1.08 10.57
CA LYS A 131 16.47 0.39 9.81
C LYS A 131 16.12 1.18 8.57
N THR A 132 15.88 0.47 7.48
CA THR A 132 15.29 1.00 6.25
C THR A 132 14.15 0.12 5.77
N VAL A 133 13.08 0.75 5.27
CA VAL A 133 11.95 0.06 4.64
C VAL A 133 11.62 0.70 3.28
N VAL A 134 11.23 -0.13 2.32
CA VAL A 134 10.59 0.32 1.07
C VAL A 134 9.15 -0.16 1.08
N ILE A 135 8.22 0.79 0.96
CA ILE A 135 6.78 0.54 0.93
C ILE A 135 6.27 0.88 -0.46
N TRP A 136 5.47 -0.04 -0.99
CA TRP A 136 4.74 0.10 -2.24
C TRP A 136 3.25 0.24 -1.92
N LEU A 137 2.55 1.08 -2.69
CA LEU A 137 1.13 1.35 -2.57
C LEU A 137 0.49 1.36 -3.95
N HIS A 138 -0.81 1.07 -4.01
CA HIS A 138 -1.61 1.20 -5.24
C HIS A 138 -1.47 2.63 -5.80
N HIS A 139 -1.68 3.62 -4.95
CA HIS A 139 -1.39 5.01 -5.24
C HIS A 139 -1.22 5.82 -3.96
N LEU A 140 -0.49 6.92 -4.04
CA LEU A 140 -0.36 7.91 -2.96
C LEU A 140 -0.83 9.27 -3.45
N LEU A 141 -2.11 9.40 -3.79
CA LEU A 141 -2.68 10.65 -4.32
C LEU A 141 -3.27 11.56 -3.25
N ALA A 142 -3.97 10.98 -2.28
CA ALA A 142 -4.71 11.75 -1.28
C ALA A 142 -3.78 12.61 -0.42
N LEU A 143 -4.13 13.90 -0.31
CA LEU A 143 -3.31 14.88 0.39
C LEU A 143 -3.11 14.53 1.88
N SER A 144 -4.12 13.93 2.52
CA SER A 144 -4.02 13.43 3.90
C SER A 144 -2.96 12.34 4.03
N LYS A 145 -2.94 11.37 3.10
CA LYS A 145 -1.95 10.28 3.07
C LYS A 145 -0.54 10.83 2.87
N ARG A 146 -0.38 11.75 1.90
CA ARG A 146 0.89 12.43 1.61
C ARG A 146 1.42 13.18 2.83
N LYS A 147 0.57 13.99 3.49
CA LYS A 147 0.94 14.73 4.71
C LYS A 147 1.35 13.79 5.84
N LEU A 148 0.62 12.69 6.05
CA LEU A 148 0.97 11.71 7.07
C LEU A 148 2.29 11.01 6.77
N ALA A 149 2.55 10.65 5.50
CA ALA A 149 3.81 10.01 5.11
C ALA A 149 5.04 10.88 5.43
N LEU A 150 4.89 12.22 5.38
CA LEU A 150 5.94 13.20 5.67
C LEU A 150 6.07 13.59 7.15
N SER A 151 5.19 13.10 8.04
CA SER A 151 5.01 13.71 9.37
C SER A 151 6.07 13.33 10.42
N HIS A 152 6.99 12.41 10.12
CA HIS A 152 7.94 11.91 11.11
C HIS A 152 9.28 12.66 11.06
N PRO A 153 9.57 13.56 12.03
CA PRO A 153 10.67 14.52 11.91
C PRO A 153 12.07 13.91 12.07
N SER A 154 12.17 12.74 12.70
CA SER A 154 13.46 12.06 12.94
C SER A 154 13.80 10.97 11.90
N LEU A 155 12.96 10.79 10.88
CA LEU A 155 13.24 9.87 9.78
C LEU A 155 13.76 10.64 8.58
N SER A 156 14.64 9.98 7.83
CA SER A 156 15.01 10.43 6.49
C SER A 156 14.35 9.53 5.47
N GLY A 157 14.00 10.06 4.30
CA GLY A 157 13.25 9.26 3.34
C GLY A 157 12.82 10.00 2.10
N VAL A 158 12.23 9.24 1.18
CA VAL A 158 11.63 9.83 -0.01
C VAL A 158 10.25 9.24 -0.24
N THR A 159 9.29 10.09 -0.61
CA THR A 159 7.94 9.67 -0.98
C THR A 159 7.68 10.10 -2.43
N LYS A 160 7.17 9.18 -3.24
CA LYS A 160 6.73 9.44 -4.60
C LYS A 160 5.21 9.23 -4.67
N PRO A 161 4.43 10.32 -4.69
CA PRO A 161 2.99 10.29 -4.96
C PRO A 161 2.64 9.68 -6.33
N GLY A 162 1.34 9.42 -6.52
CA GLY A 162 0.83 8.94 -7.81
C GLY A 162 0.84 7.42 -7.93
N TYR A 163 1.00 6.91 -9.16
CA TYR A 163 0.87 5.49 -9.52
C TYR A 163 2.22 4.88 -9.94
N PRO A 164 2.66 3.77 -9.33
CA PRO A 164 2.33 3.40 -7.96
C PRO A 164 2.81 4.47 -6.98
N GLY A 165 2.29 4.42 -5.75
CA GLY A 165 2.84 5.18 -4.64
C GLY A 165 4.05 4.45 -4.06
N VAL A 166 5.15 5.16 -3.83
CA VAL A 166 6.36 4.56 -3.25
C VAL A 166 6.85 5.41 -2.09
N MET A 167 7.26 4.76 -1.00
CA MET A 167 7.86 5.44 0.15
C MET A 167 9.10 4.66 0.60
N VAL A 168 10.18 5.37 0.86
CA VAL A 168 11.41 4.83 1.45
C VAL A 168 11.64 5.57 2.76
N PHE A 169 11.76 4.86 3.87
CA PHE A 169 12.04 5.45 5.18
C PHE A 169 13.24 4.79 5.81
N SER A 170 14.17 5.61 6.34
CA SER A 170 15.39 5.19 7.00
C SER A 170 15.60 5.98 8.29
N GLY A 171 16.03 5.31 9.35
CA GLY A 171 16.26 5.93 10.65
C GLY A 171 16.61 4.93 11.75
N THR A 172 16.31 5.26 13.01
CA THR A 172 16.39 4.28 14.10
C THR A 172 15.31 3.22 13.92
N ALA A 173 15.61 1.97 14.29
CA ALA A 173 14.63 0.88 14.19
C ALA A 173 13.30 1.18 14.89
N PRO A 174 13.26 1.78 16.10
CA PRO A 174 12.00 2.14 16.75
C PRO A 174 11.22 3.23 16.00
N ALA A 175 11.90 4.24 15.45
CA ALA A 175 11.24 5.33 14.73
C ALA A 175 10.62 4.83 13.42
N VAL A 176 11.35 4.00 12.67
CA VAL A 176 10.84 3.42 11.43
C VAL A 176 9.65 2.50 11.72
N ALA A 177 9.76 1.63 12.74
CA ALA A 177 8.66 0.74 13.13
C ALA A 177 7.42 1.52 13.59
N GLY A 178 7.60 2.57 14.40
CA GLY A 178 6.52 3.44 14.86
C GLY A 178 5.79 4.10 13.70
N HIS A 179 6.54 4.71 12.76
CA HIS A 179 5.95 5.36 11.59
C HIS A 179 5.20 4.36 10.70
N VAL A 180 5.81 3.21 10.40
CA VAL A 180 5.14 2.16 9.61
C VAL A 180 3.85 1.69 10.26
N ASN A 181 3.82 1.55 11.59
CA ASN A 181 2.62 1.16 12.31
C ASN A 181 1.52 2.23 12.24
N THR A 182 1.89 3.51 12.36
CA THR A 182 0.96 4.63 12.14
C THR A 182 0.36 4.59 10.73
N LEU A 183 1.18 4.39 9.70
CA LEU A 183 0.69 4.33 8.31
C LEU A 183 -0.18 3.08 8.05
N LYS A 184 0.18 1.92 8.63
CA LYS A 184 -0.62 0.69 8.53
C LYS A 184 -1.99 0.84 9.17
N ALA A 185 -2.10 1.59 10.27
CA ALA A 185 -3.36 1.82 10.98
C ALA A 185 -4.42 2.54 10.11
N GLU A 186 -3.98 3.28 9.10
CA GLU A 186 -4.85 3.96 8.15
C GLU A 186 -5.45 3.03 7.08
N ASN A 187 -5.07 1.74 7.05
CA ASN A 187 -5.59 0.73 6.12
C ASN A 187 -5.51 1.15 4.63
N TRP A 188 -4.40 1.78 4.23
CA TRP A 188 -4.19 2.21 2.84
C TRP A 188 -4.15 1.03 1.87
N GLN A 189 -4.66 1.26 0.65
CA GLN A 189 -4.71 0.27 -0.41
C GLN A 189 -3.34 -0.22 -0.85
N ALA A 190 -3.28 -1.55 -1.03
CA ALA A 190 -2.08 -2.30 -1.38
C ALA A 190 -0.81 -1.87 -0.62
N PHE A 191 -0.92 -1.52 0.66
CA PHE A 191 0.23 -1.19 1.51
C PHE A 191 1.14 -2.42 1.67
N GLN A 192 2.25 -2.46 0.94
CA GLN A 192 3.18 -3.58 0.94
C GLN A 192 4.57 -3.10 1.33
N VAL A 193 5.09 -3.61 2.46
CA VAL A 193 6.52 -3.51 2.76
C VAL A 193 7.23 -4.52 1.85
N ARG A 194 7.97 -4.02 0.85
CA ARG A 194 8.66 -4.84 -0.15
C ARG A 194 10.16 -4.97 0.10
N TYR A 195 10.70 -4.13 0.97
CA TYR A 195 12.06 -4.26 1.50
C TYR A 195 12.07 -3.86 2.97
N GLU A 196 12.87 -4.57 3.74
CA GLU A 196 13.17 -4.28 5.13
C GLU A 196 14.62 -4.71 5.39
N GLY A 197 15.44 -3.81 5.92
CA GLY A 197 16.84 -4.07 6.22
C GLY A 197 17.29 -3.31 7.47
N ASP A 198 18.30 -3.86 8.16
CA ASP A 198 18.82 -3.34 9.44
C ASP A 198 19.90 -2.26 9.28
N GLU A 199 19.98 -1.66 8.09
CA GLU A 199 20.90 -0.57 7.77
C GLU A 199 20.17 0.75 7.59
N ARG A 200 20.84 1.88 7.89
CA ARG A 200 20.33 3.21 7.56
C ARG A 200 20.81 3.61 6.18
N TRP A 201 19.87 3.76 5.26
CA TRP A 201 20.15 4.43 4.01
C TRP A 201 20.30 5.93 4.24
N LYS A 202 21.30 6.52 3.57
CA LYS A 202 21.43 7.96 3.40
C LYS A 202 20.83 8.34 2.05
N PHE A 203 20.32 9.56 1.94
CA PHE A 203 19.72 10.09 0.70
C PHE A 203 20.51 11.31 0.22
N ALA A 204 20.50 11.57 -1.09
CA ALA A 204 21.21 12.70 -1.69
C ALA A 204 20.71 14.05 -1.18
N HIS A 205 19.43 14.15 -0.78
CA HIS A 205 18.88 15.36 -0.15
C HIS A 205 19.22 15.52 1.33
N GLY A 206 19.88 14.55 1.97
CA GLY A 206 20.27 14.60 3.38
C GLY A 206 19.17 14.09 4.31
N GLU A 207 18.88 14.88 5.35
CA GLU A 207 17.94 14.51 6.41
C GLU A 207 16.49 14.93 6.08
N GLY A 208 15.55 14.26 6.73
CA GLY A 208 14.11 14.51 6.58
C GLY A 208 13.47 13.67 5.47
N ILE A 209 12.15 13.70 5.39
CA ILE A 209 11.39 12.99 4.36
C ILE A 209 11.05 13.98 3.26
N ARG A 210 11.45 13.68 2.02
CA ARG A 210 11.18 14.52 0.85
C ARG A 210 10.18 13.89 -0.10
N GLU A 211 9.27 14.70 -0.62
CA GLU A 211 8.42 14.29 -1.73
C GLU A 211 9.09 14.57 -3.08
N VAL A 212 8.97 13.61 -4.02
CA VAL A 212 9.52 13.70 -5.38
C VAL A 212 8.47 13.31 -6.42
N GLU A 213 8.65 13.77 -7.66
CA GLU A 213 7.62 13.61 -8.70
C GLU A 213 7.77 12.31 -9.49
N SER A 214 8.98 11.78 -9.59
CA SER A 214 9.30 10.66 -10.48
C SER A 214 10.08 9.52 -9.81
N MET A 215 9.96 8.32 -10.38
CA MET A 215 10.78 7.16 -9.94
C MET A 215 12.27 7.41 -10.18
N ALA A 216 12.62 8.14 -11.23
CA ALA A 216 14.00 8.51 -11.53
C ALA A 216 14.62 9.38 -10.43
N GLU A 217 13.83 10.29 -9.84
CA GLU A 217 14.26 11.08 -8.68
C GLU A 217 14.46 10.20 -7.44
N VAL A 218 13.55 9.26 -7.16
CA VAL A 218 13.71 8.30 -6.06
C VAL A 218 15.03 7.54 -6.21
N VAL A 219 15.30 7.00 -7.40
CA VAL A 219 16.52 6.25 -7.69
C VAL A 219 17.77 7.11 -7.50
N LYS A 220 17.77 8.34 -8.05
CA LYS A 220 18.89 9.28 -7.93
C LYS A 220 19.19 9.60 -6.47
N ASP A 221 18.16 9.74 -5.66
CA ASP A 221 18.26 10.12 -4.26
C ASP A 221 18.80 8.97 -3.39
N VAL A 222 18.34 7.74 -3.63
CA VAL A 222 18.85 6.52 -2.96
C VAL A 222 20.29 6.19 -3.37
N GLU A 223 20.63 6.38 -4.64
CA GLU A 223 21.98 6.14 -5.19
C GLU A 223 22.99 7.18 -4.66
N GLY A 224 22.59 8.46 -4.57
CA GLY A 224 23.50 9.57 -4.26
C GLY A 224 23.81 9.83 -2.79
N GLY A 225 23.18 9.12 -1.84
CA GLY A 225 23.27 9.46 -0.42
C GLY A 225 24.57 9.09 0.31
N ASP A 226 25.46 8.27 -0.26
CA ASP A 226 26.73 7.91 0.39
C ASP A 226 27.94 8.36 -0.44
N ALA A 227 28.52 9.50 -0.07
CA ALA A 227 29.87 9.86 -0.50
C ALA A 227 30.95 9.01 0.21
N GLU A 228 30.65 8.46 1.39
CA GLU A 228 31.60 7.72 2.24
C GLU A 228 31.67 6.21 1.95
N ALA A 229 30.55 5.58 1.58
CA ALA A 229 30.52 4.16 1.20
C ALA A 229 31.06 3.91 -0.23
N GLY A 230 31.51 4.96 -0.92
CA GLY A 230 31.94 4.92 -2.32
C GLY A 230 30.80 4.61 -3.29
N ALA A 231 31.13 4.60 -4.59
CA ALA A 231 30.15 4.33 -5.66
C ALA A 231 29.45 2.97 -5.53
N GLU A 232 30.10 1.99 -4.89
CA GLU A 232 29.58 0.62 -4.72
C GLU A 232 28.39 0.56 -3.74
N GLY A 233 28.42 1.35 -2.66
CA GLY A 233 27.31 1.39 -1.69
C GLY A 233 26.03 1.97 -2.29
N GLY A 234 26.15 3.05 -3.06
CA GLY A 234 25.02 3.66 -3.78
C GLY A 234 24.41 2.74 -4.84
N ALA A 235 25.26 2.05 -5.61
CA ALA A 235 24.83 1.09 -6.62
C ALA A 235 24.05 -0.09 -6.00
N ARG A 236 24.53 -0.65 -4.88
CA ARG A 236 23.83 -1.74 -4.17
C ARG A 236 22.43 -1.32 -3.72
N ARG A 237 22.29 -0.15 -3.07
CA ARG A 237 20.98 0.32 -2.59
C ARG A 237 20.00 0.56 -3.74
N LYS A 238 20.49 1.11 -4.85
CA LYS A 238 19.70 1.28 -6.07
C LYS A 238 19.19 -0.05 -6.59
N GLU A 239 20.04 -1.08 -6.66
CA GLU A 239 19.63 -2.42 -7.09
C GLU A 239 18.58 -3.02 -6.13
N GLU A 240 18.82 -2.93 -4.81
CA GLU A 240 17.89 -3.39 -3.79
C GLU A 240 16.53 -2.68 -3.89
N PHE A 241 16.54 -1.36 -4.11
CA PHE A 241 15.35 -0.56 -4.33
C PHE A 241 14.59 -0.98 -5.59
N LEU A 242 15.26 -1.06 -6.75
CA LEU A 242 14.65 -1.44 -8.03
C LEU A 242 14.01 -2.83 -7.94
N ARG A 243 14.72 -3.77 -7.33
CA ARG A 243 14.19 -5.12 -7.04
C ARG A 243 12.95 -5.06 -6.14
N ALA A 244 12.97 -4.25 -5.09
CA ALA A 244 11.83 -4.09 -4.18
C ALA A 244 10.60 -3.50 -4.89
N VAL A 245 10.78 -2.56 -5.83
CA VAL A 245 9.66 -1.99 -6.59
C VAL A 245 9.27 -2.81 -7.82
N GLY A 246 9.98 -3.92 -8.11
CA GLY A 246 9.67 -4.84 -9.20
C GLY A 246 10.17 -4.39 -10.58
N ILE A 247 11.15 -3.48 -10.62
CA ILE A 247 11.82 -3.03 -11.85
C ILE A 247 13.08 -3.89 -12.04
N LYS A 248 13.20 -4.50 -13.22
CA LYS A 248 14.37 -5.29 -13.63
C LYS A 248 15.42 -4.43 -14.31
#